data_AF-A0A0A1F5W0-F1
#
_entry.id   AF-A0A0A1F5W0-F1
#
_cell.length_a   1.000
_cell.length_b   1.000
_cell.length_c   1.000
_cell.angle_alpha   90.00
_cell.angle_beta   90.00
_cell.angle_gamma   90.00
#
_symmetry.space_group_name_H-M   'P 1'
#
loop_
_entity.id
_entity.type
_entity.pdbx_description
1 polymer ?
#
loop_
_entity_poly.entity_id
_entity_poly.type
_entity_poly.pdbx_seq_one_letter_code
_entity_poly.pdbx_strand_id
1 'polypeptide(L)'
;MIWSLVCSGFGQFYNGDFQKGGAFFIFAILFGIGFWPLLIPLAIWSIGDAHHRAVEINQELDKERQYEIEQKNKTEEIASTRTKVADLVIKVEKIYALNKSGLLSEEEFRSKVSHLISELSEKKPFENAEDFLTALIPLVGSDALNGDDLSRIKAVL
;
A
#
# COMPACT_ATOMS: atom_id res chain seq x y z
N MET A 1 61.04 4.17 27.43
CA MET A 1 60.25 5.28 26.86
C MET A 1 59.45 4.91 25.61
N ILE A 2 59.87 3.95 24.78
CA ILE A 2 59.08 3.53 23.59
C ILE A 2 57.80 2.75 23.96
N TRP A 3 57.80 2.06 25.11
CA TRP A 3 56.69 1.24 25.60
C TRP A 3 55.44 2.01 26.05
N SER A 4 55.54 3.31 26.37
CA SER A 4 54.40 4.12 26.81
C SER A 4 53.56 4.68 25.65
N LEU A 5 54.02 4.52 24.41
CA LEU A 5 53.37 5.06 23.20
C LEU A 5 52.40 4.07 22.54
N VAL A 6 52.53 2.76 22.79
CA VAL A 6 51.73 1.72 22.11
C VAL A 6 50.41 1.43 22.84
N CYS A 7 50.29 1.75 24.13
CA CYS A 7 49.06 1.58 24.90
C CYS A 7 48.88 2.69 25.94
N SER A 8 48.10 3.72 25.60
CA SER A 8 47.68 4.79 26.52
C SER A 8 46.83 4.21 27.65
N GLY A 9 47.48 3.78 28.75
CA GLY A 9 46.82 3.24 29.94
C GLY A 9 47.63 2.21 30.73
N PHE A 10 48.66 1.60 30.13
CA PHE A 10 49.43 0.52 30.80
C PHE A 10 50.34 0.99 31.94
N GLY A 11 50.77 2.25 31.92
CA GLY A 11 51.71 2.80 32.90
C GLY A 11 51.18 2.87 34.34
N GLN A 12 49.85 2.85 34.54
CA GLN A 12 49.24 2.96 35.88
C GLN A 12 49.09 1.60 36.60
N PHE A 13 49.10 0.48 35.87
CA PHE A 13 48.98 -0.85 36.47
C PHE A 13 50.32 -1.41 36.97
N TYR A 14 51.42 -0.80 36.54
CA TYR A 14 52.78 -1.12 36.94
C TYR A 14 53.19 -0.24 38.12
N ASN A 15 52.75 -0.59 39.32
CA ASN A 15 53.23 0.06 40.55
C ASN A 15 54.66 -0.44 40.91
N GLY A 16 55.61 -0.31 39.97
CA GLY A 16 57.01 -0.75 40.11
C GLY A 16 57.28 -2.25 39.98
N ASP A 17 56.25 -3.10 39.94
CA ASP A 17 56.41 -4.57 39.91
C ASP A 17 56.52 -5.10 38.47
N PHE A 18 57.75 -5.48 38.07
CA PHE A 18 58.04 -5.81 36.68
C PHE A 18 57.39 -7.09 36.17
N GLN A 19 57.11 -8.04 37.06
CA GLN A 19 56.57 -9.34 36.68
C GLN A 19 55.07 -9.26 36.37
N LYS A 20 54.32 -8.46 37.13
CA LYS A 20 52.86 -8.40 37.01
C LYS A 20 52.37 -7.85 35.70
N GLY A 21 52.91 -6.75 35.21
CA GLY A 21 52.43 -6.25 33.93
C GLY A 21 53.13 -6.86 32.71
N GLY A 22 54.18 -7.68 32.90
CA GLY A 22 54.69 -8.56 31.84
C GLY A 22 53.66 -9.65 31.56
N ALA A 23 53.11 -10.24 32.63
CA ALA A 23 51.98 -11.17 32.53
C ALA A 23 50.74 -10.50 31.90
N PHE A 24 50.43 -9.25 32.27
CA PHE A 24 49.28 -8.53 31.72
C PHE A 24 49.48 -8.14 30.23
N PHE A 25 50.70 -7.80 29.82
CA PHE A 25 51.03 -7.53 28.42
C PHE A 25 50.91 -8.80 27.56
N ILE A 26 51.42 -9.93 28.06
CA ILE A 26 51.25 -11.24 27.41
C ILE A 26 49.76 -11.60 27.30
N PHE A 27 48.99 -11.38 28.36
CA PHE A 27 47.54 -11.58 28.35
C PHE A 27 46.84 -10.69 27.31
N ALA A 28 47.19 -9.40 27.24
CA ALA A 28 46.63 -8.47 26.26
C ALA A 28 47.01 -8.82 24.82
N ILE A 29 48.21 -9.36 24.57
CA ILE A 29 48.60 -9.87 23.24
C ILE A 29 47.83 -11.15 22.91
N LEU A 30 47.75 -12.10 23.85
CA LEU A 30 47.07 -13.39 23.62
C LEU A 30 45.57 -13.20 23.37
N PHE A 31 44.90 -12.35 24.15
CA PHE A 31 43.46 -12.11 24.03
C PHE A 31 43.10 -10.97 23.07
N GLY A 32 44.00 -10.01 22.84
CA GLY A 32 43.80 -8.93 21.87
C GLY A 32 44.21 -9.35 20.46
N ILE A 33 45.50 -9.65 20.26
CA ILE A 33 46.06 -9.94 18.93
C ILE A 33 45.83 -11.41 18.53
N GLY A 34 45.90 -12.35 19.49
CA GLY A 34 45.69 -13.77 19.21
C GLY A 34 44.23 -14.14 18.90
N PHE A 35 43.27 -13.38 19.42
CA PHE A 35 41.84 -13.66 19.25
C PHE A 35 41.23 -13.01 18.00
N TRP A 36 41.82 -11.90 17.53
CA TRP A 36 41.36 -11.16 16.34
C TRP A 36 41.35 -11.99 15.04
N PRO A 37 42.36 -12.80 14.71
CA PRO A 37 42.35 -13.68 13.54
C PRO A 37 41.20 -14.70 13.54
N LEU A 38 40.63 -15.01 14.71
CA LEU A 38 39.51 -15.93 14.86
C LEU A 38 38.17 -15.19 14.73
N LEU A 39 38.11 -13.94 15.18
CA LEU A 39 36.93 -13.08 15.04
C LEU A 39 36.73 -12.54 13.62
N ILE A 40 37.79 -12.22 12.88
CA ILE A 40 37.67 -11.62 11.54
C ILE A 40 36.91 -12.53 10.56
N PRO A 41 37.23 -13.84 10.40
CA PRO A 41 36.49 -14.73 9.51
C PRO A 41 35.03 -14.88 9.93
N LEU A 42 34.77 -14.91 11.25
CA LEU A 42 33.42 -15.02 11.80
C LEU A 42 32.59 -13.76 11.51
N ALA A 43 33.20 -12.58 11.63
CA ALA A 43 32.59 -11.31 11.27
C ALA A 43 32.28 -11.24 9.77
N ILE A 44 33.23 -11.61 8.90
CA ILE A 44 33.03 -11.64 7.44
C ILE A 44 31.87 -12.59 7.07
N TRP A 45 31.82 -13.78 7.67
CA TRP A 45 30.74 -14.73 7.44
C TRP A 45 29.38 -14.18 7.88
N SER A 46 29.31 -13.55 9.06
CA SER A 46 28.07 -12.94 9.56
C SER A 46 27.56 -11.79 8.69
N ILE A 47 28.47 -10.98 8.14
CA ILE A 47 28.13 -9.89 7.22
C ILE A 47 27.58 -10.46 5.91
N GLY A 48 28.18 -11.54 5.40
CA GLY A 48 27.71 -12.24 4.21
C GLY A 48 26.31 -12.82 4.38
N ASP A 49 26.02 -13.50 5.48
CA ASP A 49 24.69 -14.06 5.77
C ASP A 49 23.64 -12.96 5.95
N ALA A 50 23.98 -11.89 6.68
CA ALA A 50 23.09 -10.73 6.85
C ALA A 50 22.79 -10.03 5.51
N HIS A 51 23.79 -9.89 4.64
CA HIS A 51 23.60 -9.32 3.31
C HIS A 51 22.69 -10.20 2.44
N HIS A 52 22.90 -11.52 2.42
CA HIS A 52 22.03 -12.43 1.66
C HIS A 52 20.59 -12.39 2.14
N ARG A 53 20.35 -12.44 3.45
CA ARG A 53 18.99 -12.31 4.02
C ARG A 53 18.35 -10.97 3.69
N ALA A 54 19.10 -9.87 3.76
CA ALA A 54 18.57 -8.55 3.42
C ALA A 54 18.15 -8.46 1.94
N VAL A 55 18.94 -9.05 1.03
CA VAL A 55 18.59 -9.10 -0.40
C VAL A 55 17.34 -9.95 -0.64
N GLU A 56 17.23 -11.11 0.02
CA GLU A 56 16.07 -11.99 -0.11
C GLU A 56 14.77 -11.31 0.38
N ILE A 57 14.81 -10.68 1.55
CA ILE A 57 13.67 -9.93 2.11
C ILE A 57 13.29 -8.76 1.19
N ASN A 58 14.26 -8.01 0.66
CA ASN A 58 13.98 -6.91 -0.26
C ASN A 58 13.33 -7.42 -1.57
N GLN A 59 13.76 -8.58 -2.08
CA GLN A 59 13.16 -9.19 -3.25
C GLN A 59 11.71 -9.66 -3.00
N GLU A 60 11.42 -10.19 -1.81
CA GLU A 60 10.05 -10.55 -1.43
C GLU A 60 9.17 -9.32 -1.30
N LEU A 61 9.64 -8.26 -0.62
CA LEU A 61 8.92 -7.00 -0.48
C LEU A 61 8.65 -6.32 -1.82
N ASP A 62 9.60 -6.37 -2.76
CA ASP A 62 9.41 -5.83 -4.10
C ASP A 62 8.36 -6.62 -4.89
N LYS A 63 8.34 -7.96 -4.76
CA LYS A 63 7.30 -8.81 -5.38
C LYS A 63 5.93 -8.54 -4.79
N GLU A 64 5.82 -8.44 -3.47
CA GLU A 64 4.56 -8.09 -2.78
C GLU A 64 4.07 -6.71 -3.22
N ARG A 65 4.95 -5.71 -3.26
CA ARG A 65 4.60 -4.36 -3.72
C ARG A 65 4.13 -4.36 -5.17
N GLN A 66 4.80 -5.10 -6.07
CA GLN A 66 4.35 -5.22 -7.46
C GLN A 66 2.98 -5.89 -7.55
N TYR A 67 2.74 -6.94 -6.78
CA TYR A 67 1.45 -7.60 -6.72
C TYR A 67 0.34 -6.66 -6.21
N GLU A 68 0.60 -5.88 -5.17
CA GLU A 68 -0.35 -4.88 -4.67
C GLU A 68 -0.65 -3.78 -5.69
N ILE A 69 0.36 -3.28 -6.39
CA ILE A 69 0.18 -2.29 -7.46
C ILE A 69 -0.64 -2.88 -8.60
N GLU A 70 -0.36 -4.12 -9.01
CA GLU A 70 -1.11 -4.78 -10.08
C GLU A 70 -2.59 -5.02 -9.68
N GLN A 71 -2.84 -5.43 -8.44
CA GLN A 71 -4.18 -5.58 -7.88
C GLN A 71 -4.93 -4.24 -7.84
N LYS A 72 -4.27 -3.16 -7.40
CA LYS A 72 -4.84 -1.81 -7.41
C LYS A 72 -5.14 -1.34 -8.82
N ASN A 73 -4.20 -1.48 -9.75
CA ASN A 73 -4.38 -1.10 -11.14
C ASN A 73 -5.54 -1.88 -11.79
N LYS A 74 -5.65 -3.19 -11.55
CA LYS A 74 -6.81 -4.00 -12.00
C LYS A 74 -8.12 -3.49 -11.40
N THR A 75 -8.12 -3.19 -10.10
CA THR A 75 -9.32 -2.68 -9.42
C THR A 75 -9.74 -1.31 -9.98
N GLU A 76 -8.78 -0.42 -10.23
CA GLU A 76 -9.00 0.90 -10.83
C GLU A 76 -9.44 0.80 -12.29
N GLU A 77 -8.86 -0.12 -13.06
CA GLU A 77 -9.27 -0.38 -14.44
C GLU A 77 -10.72 -0.87 -14.51
N ILE A 78 -11.09 -1.83 -13.65
CA ILE A 78 -12.45 -2.33 -13.55
C ILE A 78 -13.41 -1.20 -13.07
N ALA A 79 -13.01 -0.38 -12.09
CA ALA A 79 -13.80 0.76 -11.61
C ALA A 79 -13.95 1.89 -12.64
N SER A 80 -12.98 2.07 -13.53
CA SER A 80 -13.05 3.07 -14.60
C SER A 80 -14.01 2.64 -15.73
N THR A 81 -14.07 1.33 -15.98
CA THR A 81 -14.84 0.73 -17.07
C THR A 81 -16.28 0.39 -16.68
N ARG A 82 -16.53 0.17 -15.39
CA ARG A 82 -17.83 -0.27 -14.89
C ARG A 82 -18.42 0.68 -13.84
N THR A 83 -19.73 0.80 -13.84
CA THR A 83 -20.48 1.64 -12.89
C THR A 83 -21.32 0.74 -11.98
N LYS A 84 -21.32 1.03 -10.67
CA LYS A 84 -22.22 0.34 -9.72
C LYS A 84 -23.62 0.93 -9.81
N VAL A 85 -24.64 0.08 -9.77
CA VAL A 85 -26.05 0.51 -9.75
C VAL A 85 -26.33 1.47 -8.60
N ALA A 86 -25.76 1.17 -7.42
CA ALA A 86 -25.95 1.99 -6.23
C ALA A 86 -25.55 3.45 -6.47
N ASP A 87 -24.48 3.70 -7.22
CA ASP A 87 -24.02 5.06 -7.54
C ASP A 87 -25.01 5.78 -8.46
N LEU A 88 -25.58 5.07 -9.44
CA LEU A 88 -26.63 5.62 -10.30
C LEU A 88 -27.87 5.97 -9.48
N VAL A 89 -28.33 5.06 -8.61
CA VAL A 89 -29.51 5.26 -7.76
C VAL A 89 -29.33 6.50 -6.88
N ILE A 90 -28.20 6.60 -6.18
CA ILE A 90 -27.88 7.74 -5.32
C ILE A 90 -27.86 9.05 -6.13
N LYS A 91 -27.27 9.05 -7.33
CA LYS A 91 -27.23 10.25 -8.19
C LYS A 91 -28.64 10.68 -8.62
N VAL A 92 -29.48 9.73 -9.05
CA VAL A 92 -30.86 10.01 -9.46
C VAL A 92 -31.69 10.51 -8.27
N GLU A 93 -31.56 9.89 -7.09
CA GLU A 93 -32.23 10.36 -5.87
C GLU A 93 -31.83 11.79 -5.49
N LYS A 94 -30.54 12.13 -5.59
CA LYS A 94 -30.06 13.48 -5.32
C LYS A 94 -30.65 14.49 -6.31
N ILE A 95 -30.65 14.17 -7.59
CA ILE A 95 -31.22 15.04 -8.64
C ILE A 95 -32.73 15.20 -8.45
N TYR A 96 -33.43 14.12 -8.10
CA TYR A 96 -34.86 14.16 -7.79
C TYR A 96 -35.15 14.99 -6.53
N ALA A 97 -34.34 14.86 -5.47
CA ALA A 97 -34.47 15.67 -4.26
C ALA A 97 -34.27 17.17 -4.57
N LEU A 98 -33.32 17.50 -5.44
CA LEU A 98 -33.10 18.88 -5.89
C LEU A 98 -34.29 19.43 -6.68
N ASN A 99 -34.87 18.64 -7.59
CA ASN A 99 -36.11 19.01 -8.30
C ASN A 99 -37.27 19.23 -7.32
N LYS A 100 -37.50 18.28 -6.41
CA LYS A 100 -38.56 18.37 -5.40
C LYS A 100 -38.41 19.59 -4.48
N SER A 101 -37.18 20.02 -4.22
CA SER A 101 -36.89 21.23 -3.45
C SER A 101 -37.04 22.54 -4.23
N GLY A 102 -37.36 22.49 -5.53
CA GLY A 102 -37.47 23.65 -6.41
C GLY A 102 -36.12 24.26 -6.81
N LEU A 103 -35.00 23.58 -6.51
CA LEU A 103 -33.65 24.01 -6.86
C LEU A 103 -33.28 23.68 -8.31
N LEU A 104 -34.02 22.76 -8.94
CA LEU A 104 -33.94 22.45 -10.36
C LEU A 104 -35.33 22.62 -10.96
N SER A 105 -35.37 23.13 -12.19
CA SER A 105 -36.56 23.03 -13.04
C SER A 105 -36.75 21.59 -13.52
N GLU A 106 -37.97 21.25 -13.94
CA GLU A 106 -38.28 19.93 -14.51
C GLU A 106 -37.44 19.64 -15.76
N GLU A 107 -37.14 20.65 -16.58
CA GLU A 107 -36.31 20.50 -17.77
C GLU A 107 -34.85 20.19 -17.41
N GLU A 108 -34.29 20.87 -16.40
CA GLU A 108 -32.94 20.59 -15.88
C GLU A 108 -32.86 19.21 -15.23
N PHE A 109 -33.90 18.83 -14.48
CA PHE A 109 -34.03 17.51 -13.89
C PHE A 109 -33.96 16.42 -14.97
N ARG A 110 -34.82 16.51 -16.00
CA ARG A 110 -34.89 15.53 -17.10
C ARG A 110 -33.61 15.49 -17.91
N SER A 111 -33.00 16.65 -18.18
CA SER A 111 -31.72 16.73 -18.88
C SER A 111 -30.61 16.00 -18.10
N LYS A 112 -30.51 16.22 -16.78
CA LYS A 112 -29.52 15.56 -15.92
C LYS A 112 -29.75 14.05 -15.79
N VAL A 113 -30.99 13.60 -15.66
CA VAL A 113 -31.32 12.16 -15.64
C VAL A 113 -30.98 11.50 -16.98
N SER A 114 -31.32 12.15 -18.09
CA SER A 114 -30.98 11.67 -19.44
C SER A 114 -29.47 11.55 -19.64
N HIS A 115 -28.69 12.51 -19.13
CA HIS A 115 -27.22 12.46 -19.15
C HIS A 115 -26.68 11.25 -18.38
N LEU A 116 -27.20 10.97 -17.18
CA LEU A 116 -26.78 9.80 -16.39
C LEU A 116 -27.07 8.47 -17.07
N ILE A 117 -28.21 8.37 -17.78
CA ILE A 117 -28.55 7.17 -18.55
C ILE A 117 -27.59 7.02 -19.75
N SER A 118 -27.20 8.12 -20.38
CA SER A 118 -26.18 8.08 -21.44
C SER A 118 -24.80 7.67 -20.90
N GLU A 119 -24.38 8.14 -19.71
CA GLU A 119 -23.14 7.68 -19.05
C GLU A 119 -23.17 6.15 -18.81
N LEU A 120 -24.34 5.59 -18.49
CA LEU A 120 -24.51 4.15 -18.32
C LEU A 120 -24.27 3.39 -19.63
N SER A 121 -24.59 3.98 -20.79
CA SER A 121 -24.31 3.37 -22.10
C SER A 121 -22.82 3.27 -22.42
N GLU A 122 -22.00 4.14 -21.82
CA GLU A 122 -20.55 4.13 -21.98
C GLU A 122 -19.87 3.17 -20.98
N LYS A 123 -20.49 2.94 -19.81
CA LYS A 123 -19.94 2.13 -18.72
C LYS A 123 -20.87 1.00 -18.33
N LYS A 124 -20.47 -0.23 -18.65
CA LYS A 124 -21.27 -1.43 -18.32
C LYS A 124 -21.48 -1.56 -16.81
N PRO A 125 -22.65 -2.06 -16.37
CA PRO A 125 -22.87 -2.31 -14.96
C PRO A 125 -21.95 -3.39 -14.38
N PHE A 126 -21.72 -3.32 -13.07
CA PHE A 126 -21.09 -4.41 -12.33
C PHE A 126 -22.05 -5.57 -12.06
N GLU A 127 -23.30 -5.23 -11.78
CA GLU A 127 -24.35 -6.14 -11.35
C GLU A 127 -25.02 -6.84 -12.54
N ASN A 128 -25.68 -7.95 -12.26
CA ASN A 128 -26.49 -8.69 -13.22
C ASN A 128 -27.70 -7.83 -13.64
N ALA A 129 -28.23 -8.02 -14.85
CA ALA A 129 -29.37 -7.23 -15.32
C ALA A 129 -30.60 -7.30 -14.38
N GLU A 130 -30.87 -8.44 -13.76
CA GLU A 130 -31.98 -8.61 -12.80
C GLU A 130 -31.76 -7.82 -11.50
N ASP A 131 -30.55 -7.90 -10.93
CA ASP A 131 -30.18 -7.16 -9.72
C ASP A 131 -30.18 -5.64 -9.99
N PHE A 132 -29.70 -5.25 -11.18
CA PHE A 132 -29.72 -3.86 -11.65
C PHE A 132 -31.14 -3.31 -11.68
N LEU A 133 -32.05 -4.02 -12.35
CA LEU A 133 -33.44 -3.59 -12.50
C LEU A 133 -34.19 -3.58 -11.15
N THR A 134 -33.87 -4.54 -10.26
CA THR A 134 -34.48 -4.61 -8.92
C THR A 134 -34.14 -3.37 -8.09
N ALA A 135 -32.89 -2.91 -8.16
CA ALA A 135 -32.46 -1.71 -7.45
C ALA A 135 -33.08 -0.40 -7.99
N LEU A 136 -33.66 -0.40 -9.20
CA LEU A 136 -34.37 0.75 -9.76
C LEU A 136 -35.84 0.83 -9.32
N ILE A 137 -36.43 -0.24 -8.75
CA ILE A 137 -37.85 -0.27 -8.36
C ILE A 137 -38.26 0.93 -7.49
N PRO A 138 -37.49 1.34 -6.46
CA PRO A 138 -37.85 2.52 -5.65
C PRO A 138 -37.86 3.84 -6.42
N LEU A 139 -36.99 3.99 -7.43
CA LEU A 139 -36.90 5.19 -8.26
C LEU A 139 -38.11 5.32 -9.20
N VAL A 140 -38.58 4.19 -9.73
CA VAL A 140 -39.80 4.14 -10.54
C VAL A 140 -41.02 4.47 -9.67
N GLY A 141 -41.08 3.93 -8.46
CA GLY A 141 -42.16 4.20 -7.52
C GLY A 141 -42.23 5.65 -7.02
N SER A 142 -41.18 6.43 -7.20
CA SER A 142 -41.09 7.84 -6.81
C SER A 142 -41.24 8.82 -7.99
N ASP A 143 -41.56 8.33 -9.20
CA ASP A 143 -41.57 9.11 -10.44
C ASP A 143 -40.22 9.78 -10.78
N ALA A 144 -39.13 9.35 -10.13
CA ALA A 144 -37.78 9.82 -10.42
C ALA A 144 -37.27 9.29 -11.77
N LEU A 145 -37.80 8.14 -12.21
CA LEU A 145 -37.59 7.57 -13.54
C LEU A 145 -38.94 7.36 -14.24
N ASN A 146 -39.03 7.74 -15.51
CA ASN A 146 -40.23 7.49 -16.31
C ASN A 146 -40.08 6.20 -17.16
N GLY A 147 -41.13 5.82 -17.89
CA GLY A 147 -41.14 4.63 -18.74
C GLY A 147 -40.13 4.68 -19.89
N ASP A 148 -39.84 5.87 -20.42
CA ASP A 148 -38.86 6.06 -21.49
C ASP A 148 -37.43 5.88 -20.97
N ASP A 149 -37.14 6.39 -19.77
CA ASP A 149 -35.87 6.23 -19.06
C ASP A 149 -35.58 4.75 -18.80
N LEU A 150 -36.57 4.00 -18.31
CA LEU A 150 -36.49 2.55 -18.12
C LEU A 150 -36.21 1.79 -19.41
N SER A 151 -36.86 2.18 -20.51
CA SER A 151 -36.68 1.55 -21.81
C SER A 151 -35.26 1.75 -22.34
N ARG A 152 -34.70 2.96 -22.14
CA ARG A 152 -33.30 3.27 -22.47
C ARG A 152 -32.32 2.48 -21.62
N ILE A 153 -32.57 2.36 -20.31
CA ILE A 153 -31.72 1.56 -19.42
C ILE A 153 -31.74 0.08 -19.84
N LYS A 154 -32.91 -0.49 -20.12
CA LYS A 154 -33.04 -1.89 -20.58
C LYS A 154 -32.33 -2.17 -21.90
N ALA A 155 -32.20 -1.19 -22.78
CA ALA A 155 -31.48 -1.35 -24.05
C ALA A 155 -29.96 -1.38 -23.88
N VAL A 156 -29.45 -0.92 -22.74
CA VAL A 156 -28.01 -0.81 -22.42
C VAL A 156 -27.51 -2.00 -21.59
N LEU A 157 -28.40 -2.62 -20.81
CA LEU A 157 -28.14 -3.83 -20.01
C LEU A 157 -27.98 -5.07 -20.89
#